data_AF-A0A8B9CN67-F1
#
_entry.id   AF-A0A8B9CN67-F1
#
_cell.length_a   1.000
_cell.length_b   1.000
_cell.length_c   1.000
_cell.angle_alpha   90.00
_cell.angle_beta   90.00
_cell.angle_gamma   90.00
#
_symmetry.space_group_name_H-M   'P 1'
#
loop_
_entity.id
_entity.type
_entity.pdbx_description
1 polymer ?
#
loop_
_entity_poly.entity_id
_entity_poly.type
_entity_poly.pdbx_seq_one_letter_code
_entity_poly.pdbx_strand_id
1 'polypeptide(L)'
;QTQSAPQGGREEEEEEGEDPVDAMIARTGCTAQHWALQECMAEQRDWRRCQPHVQALRHCMARWQRPRPEEPNPEQPQRSSPGGLRDPPQG
;
A
#
# COMPACT_ATOMS: atom_id res chain seq x y z
N GLN A 1 -22.60 43.05 15.08
CA GLN A 1 -21.51 42.39 14.33
C GLN A 1 -21.06 41.18 15.14
N THR A 2 -21.38 39.98 14.65
CA THR A 2 -21.06 38.68 15.26
C THR A 2 -19.55 38.41 15.20
N GLN A 3 -18.98 37.87 16.27
CA GLN A 3 -17.69 37.18 16.22
C GLN A 3 -17.79 35.91 17.07
N SER A 4 -18.46 34.90 16.52
CA SER A 4 -18.34 33.51 16.97
C SER A 4 -17.02 32.94 16.48
N ALA A 5 -16.17 32.49 17.41
CA ALA A 5 -15.04 31.62 17.10
C ALA A 5 -15.53 30.27 16.55
N PRO A 6 -14.68 29.53 15.83
CA PRO A 6 -14.69 28.09 15.94
C PRO A 6 -13.36 27.54 16.47
N GLN A 7 -13.50 26.62 17.41
CA GLN A 7 -12.48 25.71 17.90
C GLN A 7 -12.32 24.53 16.91
N GLY A 8 -11.12 23.94 16.84
CA GLY A 8 -10.90 22.59 16.30
C GLY A 8 -10.08 22.58 15.01
N GLY A 9 -9.05 21.75 14.84
CA GLY A 9 -8.59 20.60 15.62
C GLY A 9 -7.07 20.53 15.65
N ARG A 10 -6.58 19.63 16.51
CA ARG A 10 -5.18 19.19 16.57
C ARG A 10 -4.66 18.91 15.17
N GLU A 11 -3.42 19.30 14.95
CA GLU A 11 -2.58 18.84 13.88
C GLU A 11 -2.60 17.29 13.86
N GLU A 12 -3.44 16.71 13.00
CA GLU A 12 -3.10 15.50 12.25
C GLU A 12 -2.42 15.99 10.97
N GLU A 13 -1.28 16.65 11.16
CA GLU A 13 -0.32 16.91 10.09
C GLU A 13 0.59 15.67 10.05
N GLU A 14 0.91 15.20 8.84
CA GLU A 14 1.80 14.05 8.54
C GLU A 14 1.13 12.68 8.30
N GLU A 15 0.08 12.63 7.46
CA GLU A 15 0.01 11.64 6.38
C GLU A 15 -0.42 12.35 5.08
N GLU A 16 0.27 13.44 4.76
CA GLU A 16 0.08 14.16 3.52
C GLU A 16 0.90 13.46 2.41
N GLY A 17 0.22 12.62 1.62
CA GLY A 17 0.41 12.71 0.17
C GLY A 17 0.83 11.45 -0.61
N GLU A 18 1.14 10.32 0.03
CA GLU A 18 1.47 9.09 -0.72
C GLU A 18 0.25 8.18 -0.85
N ASP A 19 -0.13 7.84 -2.09
CA ASP A 19 -1.28 6.96 -2.31
C ASP A 19 -0.98 5.58 -1.69
N PRO A 20 -1.91 4.99 -0.92
CA PRO A 20 -1.69 3.70 -0.26
C PRO A 20 -1.35 2.57 -1.24
N VAL A 21 -1.76 2.68 -2.51
CA VAL A 21 -1.37 1.75 -3.58
C VAL A 21 0.09 1.95 -3.97
N ASP A 22 0.56 3.18 -4.08
CA ASP A 22 1.97 3.48 -4.41
C ASP A 22 2.92 3.01 -3.30
N ALA A 23 2.57 3.27 -2.04
CA ALA A 23 3.32 2.77 -0.88
C ALA A 23 3.36 1.23 -0.87
N MET A 24 2.26 0.56 -1.19
CA MET A 24 2.23 -0.90 -1.33
C MET A 24 3.16 -1.37 -2.46
N ILE A 25 3.07 -0.73 -3.63
CA ILE A 25 3.85 -1.08 -4.81
C ILE A 25 5.35 -0.92 -4.53
N ALA A 26 5.75 0.16 -3.86
CA ALA A 26 7.13 0.40 -3.44
C ALA A 26 7.66 -0.74 -2.58
N ARG A 27 6.88 -1.23 -1.61
CA ARG A 27 7.27 -2.36 -0.73
C ARG A 27 7.43 -3.68 -1.47
N THR A 28 6.74 -3.88 -2.59
CA THR A 28 6.85 -5.10 -3.40
C THR A 28 7.98 -5.07 -4.43
N GLY A 29 8.61 -3.90 -4.65
CA GLY A 29 9.61 -3.71 -5.71
C GLY A 29 9.02 -3.70 -7.13
N CYS A 30 7.70 -3.59 -7.27
CA CYS A 30 7.00 -3.58 -8.57
C CYS A 30 6.79 -2.16 -9.14
N THR A 31 7.50 -1.16 -8.62
CA THR A 31 7.31 0.25 -8.98
C THR A 31 7.58 0.53 -10.44
N ALA A 32 8.55 -0.14 -11.07
CA ALA A 32 8.85 0.04 -12.49
C ALA A 32 7.65 -0.32 -13.40
N GLN A 33 6.97 -1.44 -13.10
CA GLN A 33 5.80 -1.85 -13.87
C GLN A 33 4.60 -0.92 -13.62
N HIS A 34 4.53 -0.35 -12.42
CA HIS A 34 3.51 0.63 -12.08
C HIS A 34 3.70 1.94 -12.85
N TRP A 35 4.93 2.51 -12.86
CA TRP A 35 5.22 3.71 -13.64
C TRP A 35 4.95 3.52 -15.13
N ALA A 36 5.37 2.39 -15.70
CA ALA A 36 5.10 2.09 -17.12
C ALA A 36 3.59 2.00 -17.43
N LEU A 37 2.78 1.53 -16.47
CA LEU A 37 1.33 1.54 -16.61
C LEU A 37 0.76 2.97 -16.52
N GLN A 38 1.24 3.79 -15.58
CA GLN A 38 0.83 5.18 -15.47
C GLN A 38 1.16 5.98 -16.74
N GLU A 39 2.37 5.82 -17.29
CA GLU A 39 2.81 6.45 -18.54
C GLU A 39 1.89 6.05 -19.70
N CYS A 40 1.60 4.76 -19.86
CA CYS A 40 0.68 4.29 -20.90
C CYS A 40 -0.72 4.91 -20.75
N MET A 41 -1.24 5.03 -19.52
CA MET A 41 -2.54 5.65 -19.28
C MET A 41 -2.53 7.14 -19.58
N ALA A 42 -1.44 7.84 -19.25
CA ALA A 42 -1.25 9.26 -19.54
C ALA A 42 -1.20 9.54 -21.06
N GLU A 43 -0.49 8.70 -21.81
CA GLU A 43 -0.35 8.84 -23.27
C GLU A 43 -1.60 8.39 -24.03
N GLN A 44 -2.08 7.18 -23.78
CA GLN A 44 -3.08 6.53 -24.63
C GLN A 44 -4.51 6.93 -24.26
N ARG A 45 -4.76 7.26 -22.99
CA ARG A 45 -6.10 7.53 -22.42
C ARG A 45 -7.13 6.42 -22.70
N ASP A 46 -6.66 5.23 -23.09
CA ASP A 46 -7.46 4.02 -23.33
C ASP A 46 -6.75 2.83 -22.66
N TRP A 47 -7.29 2.40 -21.52
CA TRP A 47 -6.75 1.32 -20.70
C TRP A 47 -6.67 -0.02 -21.45
N ARG A 48 -7.48 -0.22 -22.50
CA ARG A 48 -7.45 -1.46 -23.33
C ARG A 48 -6.13 -1.60 -24.08
N ARG A 49 -5.51 -0.47 -24.45
CA ARG A 49 -4.17 -0.46 -25.09
C ARG A 49 -3.04 -0.67 -24.06
N CYS A 50 -3.33 -0.45 -22.78
CA CYS A 50 -2.40 -0.65 -21.67
C CYS A 50 -2.48 -2.03 -21.01
N GLN A 51 -3.31 -2.93 -21.54
CA GLN A 51 -3.36 -4.35 -21.12
C GLN A 51 -2.00 -5.02 -20.91
N PRO A 52 -0.99 -4.88 -21.79
CA PRO A 52 0.33 -5.47 -21.53
C PRO A 52 1.00 -4.92 -20.25
N HIS A 53 0.89 -3.62 -19.99
CA HIS A 53 1.44 -2.99 -18.78
C HIS A 53 0.68 -3.44 -17.52
N VAL A 54 -0.66 -3.55 -17.59
CA VAL A 54 -1.48 -4.09 -16.50
C VAL A 54 -1.06 -5.52 -16.17
N GLN A 55 -0.88 -6.36 -17.19
CA GLN A 55 -0.45 -7.75 -16.98
C GLN A 55 0.96 -7.82 -16.40
N ALA A 56 1.89 -6.96 -16.82
CA ALA A 56 3.24 -6.91 -16.25
C ALA A 56 3.22 -6.59 -14.75
N LEU A 57 2.44 -5.59 -14.34
CA LEU A 57 2.27 -5.24 -12.92
C LEU A 57 1.66 -6.40 -12.12
N ARG A 58 0.61 -7.04 -12.65
CA ARG A 58 -0.03 -8.21 -12.01
C ARG A 58 0.94 -9.38 -11.85
N HIS A 59 1.75 -9.69 -12.86
CA HIS A 59 2.73 -10.76 -12.77
C HIS A 59 3.83 -10.46 -11.74
N CYS A 60 4.27 -9.21 -11.63
CA CYS A 60 5.22 -8.80 -10.60
C CYS A 60 4.63 -9.01 -9.20
N MET A 61 3.42 -8.51 -8.97
CA MET A 61 2.70 -8.66 -7.71
C MET A 61 2.43 -10.11 -7.33
N ALA A 62 2.12 -10.96 -8.30
CA ALA A 62 1.91 -12.38 -8.07
C ALA A 62 3.18 -13.10 -7.60
N ARG A 63 4.39 -12.64 -8.02
CA ARG A 63 5.65 -13.20 -7.54
C ARG A 63 5.92 -12.85 -6.08
N TRP A 64 5.53 -11.65 -5.65
CA TRP A 64 5.65 -11.22 -4.25
C TRP A 64 4.70 -11.97 -3.30
N GLN A 65 3.47 -12.27 -3.76
CA GLN A 65 2.48 -13.01 -2.97
C GLN A 65 2.84 -14.49 -2.77
N ARG A 66 3.75 -15.03 -3.58
CA ARG A 66 4.28 -16.37 -3.34
C ARG A 66 5.27 -16.28 -2.19
N PRO A 67 5.16 -17.14 -1.16
CA PRO A 67 6.18 -17.19 -0.11
C PRO A 67 7.52 -17.46 -0.80
N ARG A 68 8.45 -16.50 -0.69
CA ARG A 68 9.83 -16.70 -1.11
C ARG A 68 10.34 -17.89 -0.28
N PRO A 69 10.95 -18.94 -0.88
CA PRO A 69 11.70 -19.89 -0.08
C PRO A 69 12.72 -19.07 0.73
N GLU A 70 12.62 -19.27 2.04
CA GLU A 70 13.18 -18.49 3.13
C GLU A 70 14.59 -17.95 2.85
N GLU A 71 14.75 -16.64 3.02
CA GLU A 71 16.05 -16.00 3.26
C GLU A 71 15.85 -15.18 4.55
N PRO A 72 16.66 -15.40 5.60
CA PRO A 72 16.38 -14.86 6.93
C PRO A 72 16.59 -13.34 6.96
N ASN A 73 15.49 -12.61 7.21
CA ASN A 73 15.47 -11.16 7.32
C ASN A 73 15.71 -10.72 8.78
N PRO A 74 16.65 -9.81 9.08
CA PRO A 74 16.69 -9.14 10.37
C PRO A 74 15.66 -8.00 10.40
N GLU A 75 14.81 -8.04 11.44
CA GLU A 75 14.12 -6.90 12.06
C GLU A 75 13.25 -6.00 11.15
N GLN A 76 11.93 -6.20 11.22
CA GLN A 76 10.95 -5.12 11.06
C GLN A 76 9.88 -5.28 12.16
N PRO A 77 9.65 -4.24 12.99
CA PRO A 77 8.79 -4.34 14.17
C PRO A 77 7.33 -4.48 13.75
N GLN A 78 6.70 -5.45 14.39
CA GLN A 78 5.37 -5.95 14.07
C GLN A 78 4.33 -4.86 14.39
N ARG A 79 3.47 -4.60 13.40
CA ARG A 79 2.15 -3.97 13.53
C ARG A 79 1.53 -4.19 14.91
N SER A 80 1.44 -3.13 15.71
CA SER A 80 0.59 -3.10 16.90
C SER A 80 -0.87 -3.23 16.46
N SER A 81 -1.51 -4.33 16.83
CA SER A 81 -2.96 -4.36 17.05
C SER A 81 -3.23 -5.31 18.22
N PRO A 82 -3.77 -4.79 19.34
CA PRO A 82 -4.02 -5.57 20.53
C PRO A 82 -5.36 -6.29 20.38
N GLY A 83 -5.44 -7.53 20.86
CA GLY A 83 -6.73 -8.18 21.07
C GLY A 83 -6.72 -9.67 20.78
N GLY A 84 -6.51 -10.47 21.83
CA GLY A 84 -6.68 -11.92 21.79
C GLY A 84 -5.83 -12.63 22.83
N LEU A 85 -5.95 -12.21 24.09
CA LEU A 85 -5.35 -12.92 25.22
C LEU A 85 -5.90 -14.36 25.26
N ARG A 86 -4.99 -15.32 25.18
CA ARG A 86 -5.13 -16.76 25.49
C ARG A 86 -5.85 -16.94 26.84
N ASP A 87 -6.66 -17.97 27.06
CA ASP A 87 -6.20 -19.35 27.30
C ASP A 87 -7.40 -20.34 27.27
N PRO A 88 -7.29 -21.57 26.73
CA PRO A 88 -8.03 -22.73 27.22
C PRO A 88 -7.44 -23.13 28.60
N PRO A 89 -8.03 -23.93 29.53
CA PRO A 89 -8.55 -25.25 29.18
C PRO A 89 -9.51 -25.95 30.22
N GLN A 90 -9.91 -27.18 29.86
CA GLN A 90 -10.25 -28.38 30.67
C GLN A 90 -11.50 -28.43 31.58
N GLY A 91 -12.24 -29.54 31.42
CA GLY A 91 -13.20 -30.04 32.39
C GLY A 91 -14.34 -30.82 31.75
#